data_AF-A0A8J2NI14-F1
#
_entry.id   AF-A0A8J2NI14-F1
#
_cell.length_a   1.000
_cell.length_b   1.000
_cell.length_c   1.000
_cell.angle_alpha   90.00
_cell.angle_beta   90.00
_cell.angle_gamma   90.00
#
_symmetry.space_group_name_H-M   'P 1'
#
loop_
_entity.id
_entity.type
_entity.pdbx_description
1 polymer ?
#
loop_
_entity_poly.entity_id
_entity_poly.type
_entity_poly.pdbx_seq_one_letter_code
_entity_poly.pdbx_strand_id
1 'polypeptide(L)'
;MGEEPTRFAELLRPVVRRMILSFEEPTNPEVKNFWNSIADMHEMSGATTLTGWITAFCFWNDEGKAQNDGWGCALDGLSYPSVETQDIPGGFVTVPVKVNDNGTVYSCRMLAGSIGIQALPDYDYDPVAAKAYYEARDEYLVDERQQLFERLSEDRDEKEDGALDEKQEGCSTGKKNLGFPGIQPVSGWMIYEDKDGMS
;
A
#
# COMPACT_ATOMS: atom_id res chain seq x y z
N MET A 1 24.77 10.84 -11.90
CA MET A 1 23.51 10.09 -11.71
C MET A 1 22.72 10.21 -13.00
N GLY A 2 21.89 9.22 -13.34
CA GLY A 2 20.99 9.35 -14.50
C GLY A 2 19.97 10.47 -14.28
N GLU A 3 19.32 10.90 -15.36
CA GLU A 3 18.27 11.93 -15.34
C GLU A 3 17.09 11.50 -14.45
N GLU A 4 16.63 10.26 -14.60
CA GLU A 4 15.51 9.69 -13.84
C GLU A 4 15.75 9.65 -12.30
N PRO A 5 16.85 9.06 -11.77
CA PRO A 5 17.14 9.12 -10.34
C PRO A 5 17.30 10.54 -9.77
N THR A 6 17.75 11.49 -10.60
CA THR A 6 17.90 12.89 -10.19
C THR A 6 16.52 13.51 -9.98
N ARG A 7 15.60 13.32 -10.94
CA ARG A 7 14.21 13.77 -10.84
C ARG A 7 13.49 13.12 -9.65
N PHE A 8 13.66 11.82 -9.44
CA PHE A 8 13.10 11.13 -8.28
C PHE A 8 13.58 11.75 -6.95
N ALA A 9 14.88 12.04 -6.84
CA ALA A 9 15.42 12.70 -5.64
C ALA A 9 14.87 14.12 -5.45
N GLU A 10 14.59 14.85 -6.53
CA GLU A 10 13.95 16.17 -6.46
C GLU A 10 12.52 16.10 -5.90
N LEU A 11 11.73 15.10 -6.32
CA LEU A 11 10.38 14.85 -5.78
C LEU A 11 10.41 14.44 -4.30
N LEU A 12 11.38 13.63 -3.88
CA LEU A 12 11.44 13.15 -2.50
C LEU A 12 11.93 14.19 -1.48
N ARG A 13 12.78 15.13 -1.89
CA ARG A 13 13.37 16.14 -1.00
C ARG A 13 12.32 16.93 -0.20
N PRO A 14 11.28 17.54 -0.80
CA PRO A 14 10.26 18.27 -0.04
C PRO A 14 9.47 17.33 0.88
N VAL A 15 9.11 16.12 0.41
CA VAL A 15 8.38 15.13 1.20
C VAL A 15 9.12 14.79 2.48
N VAL A 16 10.39 14.39 2.38
CA VAL A 16 11.21 14.02 3.54
C VAL A 16 11.42 15.21 4.47
N ARG A 17 11.62 16.43 3.93
CA ARG A 17 11.73 17.65 4.75
C ARG A 17 10.46 17.91 5.57
N ARG A 18 9.28 17.77 4.97
CA ARG A 18 8.00 17.96 5.68
C ARG A 18 7.72 16.82 6.67
N MET A 19 8.16 15.60 6.38
CA MET A 19 8.15 14.50 7.37
C MET A 19 9.01 14.84 8.58
N ILE A 20 10.23 15.36 8.38
CA ILE A 20 11.11 15.79 9.49
C ILE A 20 10.46 16.95 10.26
N LEU A 21 9.95 17.96 9.56
CA LEU A 21 9.28 19.12 10.16
C LEU A 21 8.06 18.70 11.00
N SER A 22 7.40 17.60 10.65
CA SER A 22 6.26 17.07 11.43
C SER A 22 6.63 16.65 12.84
N PHE A 23 7.90 16.28 13.08
CA PHE A 23 8.40 15.95 14.42
C PHE A 23 8.76 17.20 15.23
N GLU A 24 9.14 18.29 14.56
CA GLU A 24 9.57 19.52 15.22
C GLU A 24 8.39 20.48 15.48
N GLU A 25 7.48 20.62 14.51
CA GLU A 25 6.38 21.58 14.53
C GLU A 25 5.04 20.95 14.08
N PRO A 26 4.47 20.00 14.86
CA PRO A 26 3.26 19.26 14.45
C PRO A 26 1.99 20.13 14.33
N THR A 27 1.98 21.31 14.95
CA THR A 27 0.83 22.25 14.90
C THR A 27 0.92 23.24 13.75
N ASN A 28 2.03 23.27 13.01
CA ASN A 28 2.23 24.20 11.90
C ASN A 28 1.17 23.94 10.80
N PRO A 29 0.42 24.96 10.35
CA PRO A 29 -0.62 24.78 9.34
C PRO A 29 -0.09 24.19 8.03
N GLU A 30 1.18 24.47 7.69
CA GLU A 30 1.84 23.89 6.52
C GLU A 30 2.04 22.38 6.65
N VAL A 31 2.37 21.89 7.85
CA VAL A 31 2.50 20.45 8.11
C VAL A 31 1.13 19.76 7.98
N LYS A 32 0.07 20.41 8.47
CA LYS A 32 -1.30 19.90 8.29
C LYS A 32 -1.70 19.83 6.82
N ASN A 33 -1.43 20.88 6.04
CA ASN A 33 -1.70 20.90 4.61
C ASN A 33 -0.88 19.84 3.85
N PHE A 34 0.37 19.63 4.26
CA PHE A 34 1.22 18.56 3.73
C PHE A 34 0.58 17.18 3.96
N TRP A 35 0.14 16.85 5.16
CA TRP A 35 -0.53 15.57 5.42
C TRP A 35 -1.93 15.48 4.78
N ASN A 36 -2.63 16.59 4.60
CA ASN A 36 -3.91 16.60 3.88
C ASN A 36 -3.74 16.43 2.36
N SER A 37 -2.52 16.51 1.82
CA SER A 37 -2.22 16.37 0.39
C SER A 37 -1.47 15.07 0.06
N ILE A 38 -1.46 14.08 0.97
CA ILE A 38 -0.82 12.77 0.77
C ILE A 38 -1.31 12.12 -0.52
N ALA A 39 -2.62 11.93 -0.62
CA ALA A 39 -3.27 11.10 -1.61
C ALA A 39 -4.64 11.68 -1.95
N ASP A 40 -4.88 11.89 -3.23
CA ASP A 40 -6.16 12.31 -3.78
C ASP A 40 -6.58 11.28 -4.83
N MET A 41 -7.75 10.66 -4.63
CA MET A 41 -8.28 9.64 -5.53
C MET A 41 -9.35 10.24 -6.43
N HIS A 42 -9.21 10.07 -7.74
CA HIS A 42 -10.17 10.52 -8.73
C HIS A 42 -10.74 9.32 -9.48
N GLU A 43 -12.07 9.17 -9.43
CA GLU A 43 -12.80 8.12 -10.13
C GLU A 43 -13.29 8.67 -11.48
N MET A 44 -12.87 8.04 -12.57
CA MET A 44 -13.47 8.24 -13.90
C MET A 44 -14.13 6.94 -14.34
N SER A 45 -15.04 7.02 -15.32
CA SER A 45 -15.76 5.86 -15.84
C SER A 45 -14.78 4.76 -16.30
N GLY A 46 -14.59 3.74 -15.47
CA GLY A 46 -13.73 2.58 -15.71
C GLY A 46 -12.26 2.68 -15.24
N ALA A 47 -11.80 3.82 -14.70
CA ALA A 47 -10.42 3.95 -14.21
C ALA A 47 -10.37 4.80 -12.93
N THR A 48 -9.70 4.30 -11.90
CA THR A 48 -9.45 5.03 -10.66
C THR A 48 -7.99 5.49 -10.65
N THR A 49 -7.79 6.79 -10.50
CA THR A 49 -6.47 7.43 -10.56
C THR A 49 -6.09 7.95 -9.19
N LEU A 50 -4.88 7.63 -8.74
CA LEU A 50 -4.25 8.12 -7.53
C LEU A 50 -3.33 9.30 -7.88
N THR A 51 -3.52 10.40 -7.15
CA THR A 51 -2.71 11.63 -7.21
C THR A 51 -2.28 12.03 -5.80
N GLY A 52 -1.52 13.12 -5.65
CA GLY A 52 -0.94 13.55 -4.36
C GLY A 52 0.56 13.26 -4.28
N TRP A 53 1.25 13.77 -3.26
CA TRP A 53 2.71 13.62 -3.21
C TRP A 53 3.17 12.18 -2.95
N ILE A 54 2.28 11.31 -2.44
CA ILE A 54 2.59 9.90 -2.21
C ILE A 54 2.95 9.17 -3.50
N THR A 55 2.46 9.64 -4.66
CA THR A 55 2.78 9.03 -5.95
C THR A 55 4.25 9.20 -6.34
N ALA A 56 5.03 10.05 -5.65
CA ALA A 56 6.49 10.04 -5.81
C ALA A 56 7.10 8.67 -5.53
N PHE A 57 6.53 7.87 -4.60
CA PHE A 57 7.01 6.51 -4.34
C PHE A 57 6.67 5.52 -5.46
N CYS A 58 5.76 5.91 -6.35
CA CYS A 58 5.37 5.15 -7.54
C CYS A 58 6.08 5.67 -8.80
N PHE A 59 7.24 6.33 -8.65
CA PHE A 59 7.95 6.96 -9.78
C PHE A 59 8.33 5.96 -10.87
N TRP A 60 8.64 4.71 -10.52
CA TRP A 60 8.80 3.62 -11.49
C TRP A 60 7.62 2.65 -11.40
N ASN A 61 7.13 2.18 -12.53
CA ASN A 61 6.16 1.08 -12.58
C ASN A 61 6.85 -0.29 -12.37
N ASP A 62 6.09 -1.38 -12.38
CA ASP A 62 6.62 -2.75 -12.22
C ASP A 62 7.61 -3.17 -13.33
N GLU A 63 7.63 -2.48 -14.48
CA GLU A 63 8.60 -2.69 -15.56
C GLU A 63 9.89 -1.87 -15.36
N GLY A 64 9.97 -1.04 -14.32
CA GLY A 64 11.10 -0.14 -14.08
C GLY A 64 11.10 1.10 -14.97
N LYS A 65 9.96 1.45 -15.60
CA LYS A 65 9.82 2.65 -16.44
C LYS A 65 9.35 3.84 -15.59
N ALA A 66 10.04 4.98 -15.74
CA ALA A 66 9.69 6.20 -15.05
C ALA A 66 8.33 6.76 -15.52
N GLN A 67 7.48 7.13 -14.57
CA GLN A 67 6.18 7.75 -14.76
C GLN A 67 6.35 9.27 -14.62
N ASN A 68 6.21 10.00 -15.72
CA ASN A 68 6.52 11.44 -15.76
C ASN A 68 5.31 12.35 -16.00
N ASP A 69 4.15 11.75 -16.29
CA ASP A 69 2.96 12.46 -16.73
C ASP A 69 1.90 12.38 -15.63
N GLY A 70 1.64 13.52 -14.99
CA GLY A 70 0.60 13.63 -13.98
C GLY A 70 -0.07 14.99 -14.07
N TRP A 71 -1.40 15.02 -13.92
CA TRP A 71 -2.17 16.26 -13.81
C TRP A 71 -2.36 16.65 -12.33
N GLY A 72 -1.54 16.08 -11.43
CA GLY A 72 -1.83 15.98 -10.00
C GLY A 72 -0.87 16.78 -9.11
N CYS A 73 -1.50 17.44 -8.12
CA CYS A 73 -0.97 18.04 -6.89
C CYS A 73 0.47 18.58 -6.93
N ALA A 74 0.61 19.90 -6.88
CA ALA A 74 1.91 20.54 -6.72
C ALA A 74 2.28 20.65 -5.24
N LEU A 75 3.37 20.02 -4.81
CA LEU A 75 4.00 20.30 -3.52
C LEU A 75 5.29 21.08 -3.76
N ASP A 76 5.40 22.27 -3.16
CA ASP A 76 6.54 23.20 -3.34
C ASP A 76 6.86 23.50 -4.83
N GLY A 77 5.84 23.53 -5.69
CA GLY A 77 5.98 23.81 -7.13
C GLY A 77 6.43 22.61 -7.98
N LEU A 78 6.61 21.43 -7.38
CA LEU A 78 6.90 20.18 -8.09
C LEU A 78 5.60 19.42 -8.37
N SER A 79 5.43 18.97 -9.61
CA SER A 79 4.30 18.14 -10.03
C SER A 79 4.64 16.66 -9.85
N TYR A 80 3.73 15.94 -9.21
CA TYR A 80 3.86 14.53 -8.92
C TYR A 80 3.13 13.69 -9.99
N PRO A 81 3.60 12.46 -10.26
CA PRO A 81 2.97 11.61 -11.26
C PRO A 81 1.54 11.25 -10.85
N SER A 82 0.73 10.92 -11.84
CA SER A 82 -0.61 10.38 -11.64
C SER A 82 -0.55 8.89 -11.94
N VAL A 83 -1.00 8.04 -11.02
CA VAL A 83 -0.84 6.58 -11.13
C VAL A 83 -2.22 5.94 -11.09
N GLU A 84 -2.54 5.09 -12.06
CA GLU A 84 -3.76 4.30 -11.98
C GLU A 84 -3.66 3.33 -10.80
N THR A 85 -4.75 3.10 -10.07
CA THR A 85 -4.71 2.26 -8.86
C THR A 85 -4.25 0.83 -9.13
N GLN A 86 -4.35 0.36 -10.38
CA GLN A 86 -3.87 -0.94 -10.84
C GLN A 86 -2.35 -0.98 -11.14
N ASP A 87 -1.73 0.19 -11.33
CA ASP A 87 -0.31 0.36 -11.66
C ASP A 87 0.53 0.81 -10.47
N ILE A 88 -0.03 0.75 -9.25
CA ILE A 88 0.73 1.00 -8.02
C ILE A 88 1.76 -0.13 -7.87
N PRO A 89 3.06 0.18 -7.93
CA PRO A 89 4.09 -0.85 -7.95
C PRO A 89 4.14 -1.63 -6.64
N GLY A 90 4.48 -2.91 -6.74
CA GLY A 90 4.62 -3.78 -5.59
C GLY A 90 5.74 -3.31 -4.64
N GLY A 91 5.48 -3.28 -3.34
CA GLY A 91 6.50 -3.05 -2.30
C GLY A 91 7.43 -4.24 -2.05
N PHE A 92 7.47 -5.21 -2.97
CA PHE A 92 8.25 -6.44 -2.87
C PHE A 92 8.76 -6.87 -4.25
N VAL A 93 9.81 -7.68 -4.24
CA VAL A 93 10.40 -8.30 -5.42
C VAL A 93 10.54 -9.80 -5.20
N THR A 94 10.33 -10.59 -6.25
CA THR A 94 10.61 -12.03 -6.23
C THR A 94 11.71 -12.35 -7.22
N VAL A 95 12.68 -13.16 -6.81
CA VAL A 95 13.84 -13.54 -7.62
C VAL A 95 13.98 -15.06 -7.62
N PRO A 96 14.12 -15.72 -8.79
CA PRO A 96 14.43 -17.15 -8.85
C PRO A 96 15.87 -17.39 -8.35
N VAL A 97 16.03 -18.33 -7.42
CA VAL A 97 17.32 -18.70 -6.82
C VAL A 97 17.47 -20.22 -6.82
N LYS A 98 18.71 -20.70 -6.98
CA LYS A 98 19.04 -22.12 -6.84
C LYS A 98 19.73 -22.34 -5.50
N VAL A 99 19.15 -23.18 -4.66
CA VAL A 99 19.73 -23.54 -3.36
C VAL A 99 20.36 -24.92 -3.48
N ASN A 100 21.65 -25.02 -3.17
CA ASN A 100 22.35 -26.31 -3.09
C ASN A 100 22.51 -26.68 -1.61
N ASP A 101 21.74 -27.67 -1.17
CA ASP A 101 21.89 -28.28 0.14
C ASP A 101 22.60 -29.63 -0.01
N ASN A 102 23.90 -29.64 0.32
CA ASN A 102 24.75 -30.83 0.37
C ASN A 102 24.71 -31.72 -0.90
N GLY A 103 24.57 -31.10 -2.08
CA GLY A 103 24.55 -31.78 -3.37
C GLY A 103 23.16 -31.90 -4.00
N THR A 104 22.09 -31.62 -3.25
CA THR A 104 20.73 -31.54 -3.78
C THR A 104 20.41 -30.10 -4.16
N VAL A 105 20.09 -29.86 -5.44
CA VAL A 105 19.77 -28.52 -5.95
C VAL A 105 18.25 -28.34 -6.00
N TYR A 106 17.77 -27.35 -5.26
CA TYR A 106 16.37 -26.93 -5.23
C TYR A 106 16.18 -25.68 -6.09
N SER A 107 15.10 -25.66 -6.85
CA SER A 107 14.59 -24.43 -7.48
C SER A 107 13.75 -23.69 -6.44
N CYS A 108 14.16 -22.48 -6.09
CA CYS A 108 13.52 -21.70 -5.06
C CYS A 108 13.20 -20.29 -5.57
N ARG A 109 12.27 -19.61 -4.90
CA ARG A 109 12.01 -18.19 -5.07
C ARG A 109 12.39 -17.44 -3.80
N MET A 110 13.16 -16.38 -3.96
CA MET A 110 13.48 -15.42 -2.91
C MET A 110 12.52 -14.23 -3.02
N LEU A 111 11.72 -14.02 -2.00
CA LEU A 111 10.85 -12.86 -1.84
C LEU A 111 11.56 -11.84 -0.95
N ALA A 112 11.63 -10.58 -1.35
CA ALA A 112 12.21 -9.49 -0.55
C ALA A 112 11.32 -8.24 -0.61
N GLY A 113 11.08 -7.59 0.53
CA GLY A 113 10.28 -6.35 0.56
C GLY A 113 9.45 -6.21 1.82
N SER A 114 8.39 -5.42 1.72
CA SER A 114 7.35 -5.28 2.75
C SER A 114 6.36 -6.43 2.63
N ILE A 115 6.31 -7.29 3.64
CA ILE A 115 5.52 -8.54 3.63
C ILE A 115 4.66 -8.59 4.89
N GLY A 116 3.42 -9.04 4.78
CA GLY A 116 2.57 -9.38 5.94
C GLY A 116 2.60 -10.88 6.19
N ILE A 117 2.91 -11.31 7.42
CA ILE A 117 2.84 -12.73 7.81
C ILE A 117 1.63 -12.95 8.70
N GLN A 118 0.79 -13.92 8.32
CA GLN A 118 -0.26 -14.45 9.18
C GLN A 118 0.10 -15.89 9.53
N ALA A 119 0.48 -16.13 10.78
CA ALA A 119 0.73 -17.48 11.28
C ALA A 119 -0.61 -18.15 11.58
N LEU A 120 -0.90 -19.26 10.91
CA LEU A 120 -2.02 -20.12 11.26
C LEU A 120 -1.57 -21.15 12.30
N PRO A 121 -2.42 -21.52 13.28
CA PRO A 121 -2.13 -22.61 14.18
C PRO A 121 -1.92 -23.91 13.38
N ASP A 122 -0.94 -24.70 13.81
CA ASP A 122 -0.60 -25.99 13.21
C ASP A 122 -1.71 -27.00 13.51
N TYR A 123 -2.74 -27.03 12.66
CA TYR A 123 -3.67 -28.15 12.58
C TYR A 123 -3.19 -29.07 11.46
N ASP A 124 -3.38 -30.39 11.64
CA ASP A 124 -3.25 -31.40 10.58
C ASP A 124 -3.77 -30.80 9.28
N TYR A 125 -2.87 -30.53 8.33
CA TYR A 125 -3.15 -29.78 7.13
C TYR A 125 -4.29 -30.45 6.35
N ASP A 126 -5.51 -29.96 6.55
CA ASP A 126 -6.67 -30.33 5.77
C ASP A 126 -6.83 -29.30 4.65
N PRO A 127 -6.51 -29.65 3.39
CA PRO A 127 -6.61 -28.74 2.27
C PRO A 127 -8.04 -28.24 2.03
N VAL A 128 -9.07 -28.96 2.49
CA VAL A 128 -10.48 -28.54 2.41
C VAL A 128 -10.76 -27.46 3.43
N ALA A 129 -10.31 -27.63 4.68
CA ALA A 129 -10.46 -26.64 5.73
C ALA A 129 -9.66 -25.36 5.44
N ALA A 130 -8.44 -25.50 4.92
CA ALA A 130 -7.62 -24.36 4.52
C ALA A 130 -8.28 -23.57 3.38
N LYS A 131 -8.81 -24.26 2.36
CA LYS A 131 -9.53 -23.61 1.25
C LYS A 131 -10.78 -22.88 1.75
N ALA A 132 -11.60 -23.51 2.58
CA ALA A 132 -12.78 -22.89 3.16
C ALA A 132 -12.43 -21.65 4.02
N TYR A 133 -11.31 -21.71 4.75
CA TYR A 133 -10.80 -20.57 5.52
C TYR A 133 -10.38 -19.39 4.62
N TYR A 134 -9.65 -19.64 3.54
CA TYR A 134 -9.24 -18.58 2.60
C TYR A 134 -10.43 -17.99 1.84
N GLU A 135 -11.37 -18.82 1.38
CA GLU A 135 -12.60 -18.36 0.73
C GLU A 135 -13.45 -17.50 1.67
N ALA A 136 -13.65 -17.94 2.92
CA ALA A 136 -14.38 -17.18 3.94
C ALA A 136 -13.65 -15.87 4.34
N ARG A 137 -12.32 -15.88 4.38
CA ARG A 137 -11.51 -14.68 4.66
C ARG A 137 -11.63 -13.67 3.52
N ASP A 138 -11.50 -14.11 2.27
CA ASP A 138 -11.58 -13.23 1.11
C ASP A 138 -12.98 -12.63 0.98
N GLU A 139 -14.03 -13.40 1.27
CA GLU A 139 -15.41 -12.88 1.37
C GLU A 139 -15.56 -11.82 2.47
N TYR A 140 -15.00 -12.05 3.67
CA TYR A 140 -15.00 -11.07 4.76
C TYR A 140 -14.24 -9.78 4.40
N LEU A 141 -13.08 -9.89 3.77
CA LEU A 141 -12.27 -8.73 3.38
C LEU A 141 -12.95 -7.93 2.26
N VAL A 142 -13.65 -8.59 1.34
CA VAL A 142 -14.47 -7.94 0.31
C VAL A 142 -15.62 -7.17 0.95
N ASP A 143 -16.32 -7.77 1.90
CA ASP A 143 -17.43 -7.12 2.63
C ASP A 143 -16.94 -5.94 3.48
N GLU A 144 -15.82 -6.07 4.20
CA GLU A 144 -15.22 -4.97 4.97
C GLU A 144 -14.78 -3.82 4.06
N ARG A 145 -14.17 -4.13 2.89
CA ARG A 145 -13.81 -3.12 1.89
C ARG A 145 -15.06 -2.40 1.35
N GLN A 146 -16.13 -3.14 1.07
CA GLN A 146 -17.38 -2.57 0.57
C GLN A 146 -18.01 -1.62 1.59
N GLN A 147 -18.10 -2.03 2.86
CA GLN A 147 -18.61 -1.19 3.95
C GLN A 147 -17.72 0.02 4.26
N LEU A 148 -16.40 -0.10 4.05
CA LEU A 148 -15.49 1.05 4.09
C LEU A 148 -15.77 2.02 2.96
N PHE A 149 -15.97 1.52 1.75
CA PHE A 149 -16.23 2.34 0.57
C PHE A 149 -17.56 3.10 0.70
N GLU A 150 -18.62 2.45 1.19
CA GLU A 150 -19.92 3.08 1.44
C GLU A 150 -19.81 4.21 2.46
N ARG A 151 -19.15 3.99 3.60
CA ARG A 151 -18.91 5.05 4.60
C ARG A 151 -18.12 6.24 4.05
N LEU A 152 -17.08 5.97 3.26
CA LEU A 152 -16.28 7.03 2.63
C LEU A 152 -17.04 7.78 1.52
N SER A 153 -18.05 7.15 0.92
CA SER A 153 -18.93 7.81 -0.04
C SER A 153 -19.98 8.69 0.64
N GLU A 154 -20.55 8.26 1.78
CA GLU A 154 -21.48 9.05 2.58
C GLU A 154 -20.83 10.31 3.14
N ASP A 155 -19.57 10.22 3.60
CA ASP A 155 -18.78 11.37 4.08
C ASP A 155 -18.47 12.41 2.98
N ARG A 156 -18.57 12.05 1.69
CA ARG A 156 -18.38 12.98 0.57
C ARG A 156 -19.64 13.79 0.24
N ASP A 157 -20.82 13.29 0.57
CA ASP A 157 -22.10 13.94 0.26
C ASP A 157 -22.56 14.93 1.35
N GLU A 158 -21.99 14.88 2.57
CA GLU A 158 -22.33 15.80 3.68
C GLU A 158 -21.47 17.08 3.75
N LYS A 159 -20.60 17.34 2.76
CA LYS A 159 -19.76 18.56 2.69
C LYS A 159 -20.25 19.59 1.65
N GLU A 160 -21.56 19.78 1.55
CA GLU A 160 -22.11 21.10 1.23
C GLU A 160 -22.92 21.54 2.45
N ASP A 161 -22.63 22.75 2.96
CA ASP A 161 -23.35 23.47 4.03
C ASP A 161 -22.85 23.31 5.49
N GLY A 162 -21.77 24.04 5.83
CA GLY A 162 -21.76 24.87 7.04
C GLY A 162 -21.13 24.32 8.34
N ALA A 163 -20.15 25.09 8.84
CA ALA A 163 -19.65 25.20 10.23
C ALA A 163 -18.97 23.97 10.89
N LEU A 164 -17.65 24.13 11.12
CA LEU A 164 -16.79 23.24 11.90
C LEU A 164 -17.23 23.20 13.37
N ASP A 165 -17.66 22.03 13.85
CA ASP A 165 -17.59 21.65 15.27
C ASP A 165 -16.73 20.38 15.37
N GLU A 166 -15.53 20.52 15.93
CA GLU A 166 -14.62 19.40 16.19
C GLU A 166 -15.19 18.53 17.31
N LYS A 167 -15.94 17.49 16.95
CA LYS A 167 -16.14 16.34 17.82
C LYS A 167 -15.12 15.26 17.48
N GLN A 168 -14.08 15.18 18.32
CA GLN A 168 -13.29 13.96 18.50
C GLN A 168 -14.20 12.86 19.09
N GLU A 169 -14.87 12.11 18.23
CA GLU A 169 -15.44 10.81 18.61
C GLU A 169 -14.45 9.72 18.18
N GLY A 170 -13.85 9.07 19.18
CA GLY A 170 -13.02 7.89 18.96
C GLY A 170 -13.83 6.78 18.33
N CYS A 171 -13.38 6.30 17.17
CA CYS A 171 -13.93 5.14 16.49
C CYS A 171 -13.63 3.87 17.31
N SER A 172 -14.46 3.59 18.30
CA SER A 172 -14.58 2.29 18.95
C SER A 172 -15.69 1.51 18.25
N THR A 173 -15.53 1.19 16.97
CA THR A 173 -16.37 0.17 16.35
C THR A 173 -15.90 -1.18 16.87
N GLY A 174 -16.75 -1.84 17.66
CA GLY A 174 -16.47 -3.14 18.26
C GLY A 174 -16.14 -4.18 17.19
N LYS A 175 -14.84 -4.43 17.00
CA LYS A 175 -14.35 -5.56 16.21
C LYS A 175 -14.84 -6.83 16.90
N LYS A 176 -15.78 -7.54 16.27
CA LYS A 176 -16.04 -8.93 16.62
C LYS A 176 -14.73 -9.66 16.37
N ASN A 177 -14.04 -10.07 17.44
CA ASN A 177 -12.81 -10.86 17.34
C ASN A 177 -13.17 -12.23 16.74
N LEU A 178 -13.11 -12.36 15.42
CA LEU A 178 -13.32 -13.61 14.69
C LEU A 178 -12.15 -14.61 14.85
N GLY A 179 -11.25 -14.40 15.81
CA GLY A 179 -10.15 -15.31 16.10
C GLY A 179 -9.07 -15.39 15.00
N PHE A 180 -9.13 -14.52 13.99
CA PHE A 180 -8.10 -14.49 12.96
C PHE A 180 -6.76 -14.04 13.56
N PRO A 181 -5.68 -14.81 13.40
CA PRO A 181 -4.35 -14.38 13.85
C PRO A 181 -3.99 -13.08 13.11
N GLY A 182 -3.51 -12.08 13.85
CA GLY A 182 -3.20 -10.77 13.29
C GLY A 182 -2.05 -10.84 12.29
N ILE A 183 -2.18 -10.18 11.15
CA ILE A 183 -1.10 -10.02 10.17
C ILE A 183 -0.01 -9.15 10.80
N GLN A 184 1.21 -9.68 10.92
CA GLN A 184 2.36 -8.92 11.37
C GLN A 184 3.09 -8.35 10.13
N PRO A 185 3.22 -7.02 10.00
CA PRO A 185 4.05 -6.44 8.95
C PRO A 185 5.51 -6.70 9.27
N VAL A 186 6.25 -7.23 8.30
CA VAL A 186 7.69 -7.48 8.38
C VAL A 186 8.38 -6.91 7.14
N SER A 187 9.51 -6.25 7.35
CA SER A 187 10.45 -5.98 6.26
C SER A 187 11.53 -7.05 6.32
N GLY A 188 11.83 -7.67 5.17
CA GLY A 188 12.80 -8.75 5.16
C GLY A 188 12.83 -9.50 3.84
N TRP A 189 13.47 -10.66 3.87
CA TRP A 189 13.51 -11.59 2.76
C TRP A 189 13.24 -13.01 3.24
N MET A 190 12.61 -13.82 2.40
CA MET A 190 12.31 -15.23 2.65
C MET A 190 12.56 -16.03 1.38
N ILE A 191 13.08 -17.26 1.53
CA ILE A 191 13.24 -18.21 0.43
C ILE A 191 12.24 -19.34 0.63
N TYR A 192 11.52 -19.69 -0.44
CA TYR A 192 10.63 -20.85 -0.46
C TYR A 192 10.89 -21.68 -1.72
N GLU A 193 10.61 -22.98 -1.63
CA GLU A 193 10.72 -23.89 -2.76
C GLU A 193 9.66 -23.57 -3.81
N ASP A 194 10.09 -23.48 -5.07
CA ASP A 194 9.22 -23.15 -6.18
C ASP A 194 8.63 -24.43 -6.79
N LYS A 195 7.42 -24.80 -6.34
CA LYS A 195 6.74 -26.01 -6.80
C LYS A 195 6.15 -25.90 -8.21
N ASP A 196 6.06 -24.69 -8.76
CA ASP A 196 5.55 -24.41 -10.10
C ASP A 196 6.64 -24.55 -11.19
N GLY A 197 7.90 -24.77 -10.80
CA GLY A 197 9.05 -24.96 -11.71
C GLY A 197 9.26 -26.38 -12.22
N MET A 198 8.34 -27.31 -11.93
CA MET A 198 8.35 -28.68 -12.46
C MET A 198 7.42 -28.75 -13.70
N SER A 199 7.93 -28.35 -14.87
CA SER A 199 7.36 -28.72 -16.17
C SER A 199 8.33 -29.62 -16.92
#